data_AF-A0A2A7NKE0-F1
#
_entry.id   AF-A0A2A7NKE0-F1
#
_cell.length_a   1.000
_cell.length_b   1.000
_cell.length_c   1.000
_cell.angle_alpha   90.00
_cell.angle_beta   90.00
_cell.angle_gamma   90.00
#
_symmetry.space_group_name_H-M   'P 1'
#
loop_
_entity.id
_entity.type
_entity.pdbx_description
1 polymer ?
#
loop_
_entity_poly.entity_id
_entity_poly.type
_entity_poly.pdbx_seq_one_letter_code
_entity_poly.pdbx_strand_id
1 'polypeptide(L)'
;MEPRPEPETKPEPKRGISSYDGDGYTTYKIRLPKLDAAKFDAALASHKDALVADWKRHHDDPGAEVSDQAPPFPDTVDAFMSLIEAGWDTDVAARPHGAHTTVVAHVDLDRHADKPVAALHLGAALTDEERRYLLCDATCEVWFERRGTPIGAGRTTRTISRRLRRALEYRDKTCVVPGCGATRGLHAHHLVHWENGGATELSNLVLL
;
A
#
# COMPACT_ATOMS: atom_id res chain seq x y z
N MET A 1 -61.15 4.70 -0.53
CA MET A 1 -59.80 4.13 -0.38
C MET A 1 -59.03 5.09 0.50
N GLU A 2 -58.81 4.74 1.76
CA GLU A 2 -57.93 5.52 2.62
C GLU A 2 -56.49 5.39 2.11
N PRO A 3 -55.71 6.49 2.08
CA PRO A 3 -54.33 6.45 1.62
C PRO A 3 -53.51 5.63 2.62
N ARG A 4 -52.82 4.61 2.11
CA ARG A 4 -51.90 3.79 2.89
C ARG A 4 -50.81 4.70 3.47
N PRO A 5 -50.56 4.69 4.79
CA PRO A 5 -49.51 5.52 5.38
C PRO A 5 -48.17 5.17 4.76
N GLU A 6 -47.42 6.19 4.35
CA GLU A 6 -46.07 6.02 3.83
C GLU A 6 -45.20 5.35 4.91
N PRO A 7 -44.39 4.34 4.54
CA PRO A 7 -43.53 3.68 5.50
C PRO A 7 -42.51 4.70 6.02
N GLU A 8 -42.50 4.92 7.34
CA GLU A 8 -41.50 5.76 8.00
C GLU A 8 -40.09 5.23 7.67
N THR A 9 -39.34 5.98 6.86
CA THR A 9 -37.93 5.70 6.59
C THR A 9 -37.15 5.83 7.88
N LYS A 10 -36.77 4.69 8.48
CA LYS A 10 -35.83 4.66 9.60
C LYS A 10 -34.55 5.40 9.18
N PRO A 11 -34.04 6.35 9.99
CA PRO A 11 -32.82 7.05 9.65
C PRO A 11 -31.68 6.04 9.48
N GLU A 12 -30.94 6.16 8.39
CA GLU A 12 -29.81 5.27 8.13
C GLU A 12 -28.83 5.31 9.31
N PRO A 13 -28.31 4.15 9.74
CA PRO A 13 -27.36 4.10 10.83
C PRO A 13 -26.10 4.89 10.45
N LYS A 14 -25.72 5.84 11.30
CA LYS A 14 -24.58 6.75 11.06
C LYS A 14 -23.28 5.95 10.91
N ARG A 15 -22.76 5.88 9.69
CA ARG A 15 -21.40 5.39 9.37
C ARG A 15 -20.44 6.55 9.16
N GLY A 16 -19.15 6.34 9.37
CA GLY A 16 -18.13 7.36 9.08
C GLY A 16 -16.71 6.86 9.30
N ILE A 17 -15.77 7.49 8.59
CA ILE A 17 -14.32 7.33 8.79
C ILE A 17 -13.72 8.72 8.94
N SER A 18 -12.83 8.88 9.91
CA SER A 18 -12.07 10.12 10.14
C SER A 18 -10.64 9.78 10.47
N SER A 19 -9.69 10.59 10.01
CA SER A 19 -8.28 10.49 10.39
C SER A 19 -7.81 11.77 11.07
N TYR A 20 -6.72 11.66 11.83
CA TYR A 20 -5.93 12.80 12.29
C TYR A 20 -4.45 12.41 12.32
N ASP A 21 -3.60 13.38 12.01
CA ASP A 21 -2.15 13.22 11.95
C ASP A 21 -1.50 13.80 13.22
N GLY A 22 -0.57 13.07 13.82
CA GLY A 22 0.14 13.49 15.03
C GLY A 22 1.26 12.52 15.41
N ASP A 23 2.33 13.05 16.00
CA ASP A 23 3.45 12.26 16.55
C ASP A 23 4.10 11.25 15.58
N GLY A 24 4.07 11.54 14.26
CA GLY A 24 4.60 10.65 13.22
C GLY A 24 3.67 9.52 12.78
N TYR A 25 2.41 9.54 13.22
CA TYR A 25 1.38 8.55 12.88
C TYR A 25 0.12 9.20 12.35
N THR A 26 -0.60 8.49 11.48
CA THR A 26 -1.98 8.80 11.13
C THR A 26 -2.90 7.82 11.85
N THR A 27 -3.80 8.33 12.68
CA THR A 27 -4.80 7.49 13.37
C THR A 27 -6.13 7.55 12.66
N TYR A 28 -6.70 6.39 12.36
CA TYR A 28 -8.02 6.25 11.75
C TYR A 28 -9.07 5.85 12.77
N LYS A 29 -10.26 6.44 12.68
CA LYS A 29 -11.44 6.08 13.46
C LYS A 29 -12.59 5.74 12.52
N ILE A 30 -13.06 4.50 12.59
CA ILE A 30 -14.22 4.02 11.85
C ILE A 30 -15.43 3.87 12.78
N ARG A 31 -16.61 4.21 12.26
CA ARG A 31 -17.90 3.95 12.88
C ARG A 31 -18.75 3.15 11.90
N LEU A 32 -19.13 1.94 12.30
CA LEU A 32 -19.91 1.01 11.49
C LEU A 32 -21.22 0.63 12.21
N PRO A 33 -22.32 0.42 11.47
CA PRO A 33 -23.49 -0.28 11.99
C PRO A 33 -23.10 -1.69 12.46
N LYS A 34 -23.80 -2.24 13.47
CA LYS A 34 -23.44 -3.54 14.08
C LYS A 34 -23.26 -4.69 13.07
N LEU A 35 -24.08 -4.72 12.02
CA LEU A 35 -23.98 -5.75 10.98
C LEU A 35 -22.69 -5.63 10.16
N ASP A 36 -22.30 -4.41 9.81
CA ASP A 36 -21.06 -4.16 9.05
C ASP A 36 -19.83 -4.29 9.94
N ALA A 37 -19.94 -3.91 11.22
CA ALA A 37 -18.91 -4.19 12.23
C ALA A 37 -18.67 -5.69 12.37
N ALA A 38 -19.72 -6.51 12.43
CA ALA A 38 -19.58 -7.97 12.50
C ALA A 38 -18.88 -8.56 11.26
N LYS A 39 -19.15 -8.03 10.06
CA LYS A 39 -18.42 -8.43 8.84
C LYS A 39 -16.95 -8.04 8.92
N PHE A 40 -16.67 -6.81 9.36
CA PHE A 40 -15.31 -6.31 9.58
C PHE A 40 -14.55 -7.18 10.58
N ASP A 41 -15.15 -7.47 11.73
CA ASP A 41 -14.57 -8.29 12.80
C ASP A 41 -14.29 -9.72 12.30
N ALA A 42 -15.22 -10.32 11.55
CA ALA A 42 -15.05 -11.64 10.97
C ALA A 42 -13.92 -11.70 9.94
N ALA A 43 -13.82 -10.68 9.06
CA ALA A 43 -12.74 -10.58 8.09
C ALA A 43 -11.38 -10.42 8.80
N LEU A 44 -11.31 -9.51 9.78
CA LEU A 44 -10.10 -9.27 10.56
C LEU A 44 -9.64 -10.53 11.31
N ALA A 45 -10.58 -11.25 11.94
CA ALA A 45 -10.30 -12.52 12.60
C ALA A 45 -9.78 -13.58 11.61
N SER A 46 -10.40 -13.71 10.44
CA SER A 46 -9.95 -14.65 9.41
C SER A 46 -8.53 -14.37 8.94
N HIS A 47 -8.16 -13.10 8.73
CA HIS A 47 -6.81 -12.72 8.34
C HIS A 47 -5.80 -12.98 9.47
N LYS A 48 -6.18 -12.69 10.72
CA LYS A 48 -5.37 -13.01 11.90
C LYS A 48 -5.11 -14.51 12.02
N ASP A 49 -6.14 -15.34 11.89
CA ASP A 49 -6.02 -16.80 11.96
C ASP A 49 -5.10 -17.34 10.87
N ALA A 50 -5.17 -16.77 9.66
CA ALA A 50 -4.28 -17.14 8.56
C ALA A 50 -2.81 -16.80 8.85
N LEU A 51 -2.55 -15.60 9.39
CA LEU A 51 -1.21 -15.18 9.80
C LEU A 51 -0.66 -16.03 10.94
N VAL A 52 -1.49 -16.34 11.95
CA VAL A 52 -1.10 -17.21 13.07
C VAL A 52 -0.81 -18.63 12.59
N ALA A 53 -1.61 -19.16 11.66
CA ALA A 53 -1.35 -20.48 11.08
C ALA A 53 -0.05 -20.50 10.27
N ASP A 54 0.26 -19.42 9.55
CA ASP A 54 1.53 -19.27 8.83
C ASP A 54 2.72 -19.20 9.79
N TRP A 55 2.60 -18.37 10.82
CA TRP A 55 3.59 -18.26 11.88
C TRP A 55 3.87 -19.63 12.52
N LYS A 56 2.83 -20.38 12.92
CA LYS A 56 2.97 -21.72 13.50
C LYS A 56 3.70 -22.69 12.56
N ARG A 57 3.33 -22.73 11.27
CA ARG A 57 4.02 -23.59 10.27
C ARG A 57 5.52 -23.30 10.18
N HIS A 58 5.92 -22.04 10.32
CA HIS A 58 7.32 -21.64 10.29
C HIS A 58 8.08 -21.93 11.59
N HIS A 59 7.38 -22.12 12.72
CA HIS A 59 7.97 -22.29 14.05
C HIS A 59 7.86 -23.72 14.60
N ASP A 60 7.01 -24.57 14.02
CA ASP A 60 6.83 -25.97 14.41
C ASP A 60 7.72 -26.96 13.62
N ASP A 61 8.66 -26.48 12.80
CA ASP A 61 9.62 -27.35 12.08
C ASP A 61 10.70 -27.90 13.04
N PRO A 62 10.71 -29.21 13.35
CA PRO A 62 11.64 -29.80 14.32
C PRO A 62 13.11 -29.84 13.82
N GLY A 63 13.36 -29.47 12.57
CA GLY A 63 14.69 -29.45 11.95
C GLY A 63 15.23 -28.07 11.58
N ALA A 64 14.44 -27.00 11.78
CA ALA A 64 14.90 -25.64 11.54
C ALA A 64 15.81 -25.20 12.68
N GLU A 65 17.03 -24.74 12.37
CA GLU A 65 17.85 -24.02 13.35
C GLU A 65 17.01 -22.89 13.93
N VAL A 66 16.93 -22.81 15.26
CA VAL A 66 16.22 -21.72 15.95
C VAL A 66 16.95 -20.44 15.58
N SER A 67 16.46 -19.77 14.54
CA SER A 67 16.94 -18.47 14.14
C SER A 67 16.49 -17.47 15.18
N ASP A 68 17.40 -16.64 15.68
CA ASP A 68 17.09 -15.47 16.51
C ASP A 68 16.23 -14.41 15.77
N GLN A 69 15.73 -14.71 14.56
CA GLN A 69 15.00 -13.79 13.66
C GLN A 69 13.58 -14.25 13.30
N ALA A 70 12.93 -14.99 14.19
CA ALA A 70 11.51 -15.25 14.11
C ALA A 70 10.68 -13.95 14.07
N PRO A 71 9.81 -13.71 13.06
CA PRO A 71 8.92 -12.56 13.07
C PRO A 71 8.02 -12.59 14.30
N PRO A 72 7.68 -11.42 14.88
CA PRO A 72 6.85 -11.34 16.06
C PRO A 72 5.49 -12.00 15.81
N PHE A 73 4.86 -12.47 16.89
CA PHE A 73 3.54 -13.08 16.78
C PHE A 73 2.55 -12.08 16.19
N PRO A 74 1.80 -12.44 15.12
CA PRO A 74 0.94 -11.51 14.41
C PRO A 74 -0.10 -10.85 15.31
N ASP A 75 -0.21 -9.53 15.20
CA ASP A 75 -1.18 -8.74 15.94
C ASP A 75 -2.42 -8.39 15.09
N THR A 76 -3.27 -7.54 15.64
CA THR A 76 -4.52 -7.13 14.98
C THR A 76 -4.28 -6.08 13.89
N VAL A 77 -3.19 -5.29 13.97
CA VAL A 77 -2.78 -4.35 12.93
C VAL A 77 -2.28 -5.14 11.72
N ASP A 78 -1.48 -6.18 11.92
CA ASP A 78 -1.03 -7.08 10.84
C ASP A 78 -2.22 -7.69 10.09
N ALA A 79 -3.23 -8.15 10.84
CA ALA A 79 -4.45 -8.70 10.26
C ALA A 79 -5.24 -7.65 9.45
N PHE A 80 -5.28 -6.41 9.92
CA PHE A 80 -5.95 -5.31 9.21
C PHE A 80 -5.21 -4.92 7.93
N MET A 81 -3.88 -4.85 7.97
CA MET A 81 -3.06 -4.59 6.79
C MET A 81 -3.17 -5.73 5.77
N SER A 82 -3.15 -6.99 6.21
CA SER A 82 -3.39 -8.15 5.35
C SER A 82 -4.77 -8.11 4.67
N LEU A 83 -5.81 -7.63 5.38
CA LEU A 83 -7.14 -7.45 4.80
C LEU A 83 -7.15 -6.38 3.71
N ILE A 84 -6.45 -5.25 3.93
CA ILE A 84 -6.33 -4.18 2.93
C ILE A 84 -5.60 -4.69 1.68
N GLU A 85 -4.49 -5.40 1.86
CA GLU A 85 -3.70 -6.00 0.78
C GLU A 85 -4.52 -6.99 -0.04
N ALA A 86 -5.30 -7.87 0.60
CA ALA A 86 -6.13 -8.82 -0.13
C ALA A 86 -7.26 -8.16 -0.93
N GLY A 87 -7.85 -7.09 -0.39
CA GLY A 87 -8.81 -6.26 -1.12
C GLY A 87 -8.16 -5.58 -2.33
N TRP A 88 -6.95 -5.06 -2.13
CA TRP A 88 -6.14 -4.46 -3.20
C TRP A 88 -5.81 -5.46 -4.31
N ASP A 89 -5.33 -6.66 -3.96
CA ASP A 89 -5.00 -7.71 -4.91
C ASP A 89 -6.21 -8.18 -5.72
N THR A 90 -7.37 -8.27 -5.07
CA THR A 90 -8.63 -8.62 -5.73
C THR A 90 -9.05 -7.55 -6.73
N ASP A 91 -8.98 -6.27 -6.35
CA ASP A 91 -9.27 -5.14 -7.24
C ASP A 91 -8.29 -5.06 -8.40
N VAL A 92 -7.00 -5.35 -8.16
CA VAL A 92 -5.97 -5.43 -9.20
C VAL A 92 -6.27 -6.57 -10.18
N ALA A 93 -6.66 -7.74 -9.68
CA ALA A 93 -7.03 -8.89 -10.50
C ALA A 93 -8.30 -8.64 -11.35
N ALA A 94 -9.22 -7.81 -10.86
CA ALA A 94 -10.47 -7.47 -11.57
C ALA A 94 -10.32 -6.37 -12.64
N ARG A 95 -9.18 -5.66 -12.71
CA ARG A 95 -8.99 -4.57 -13.69
C ARG A 95 -8.53 -5.09 -15.06
N PRO A 96 -9.18 -4.69 -16.17
CA PRO A 96 -8.93 -5.27 -17.50
C PRO A 96 -7.55 -4.96 -18.12
N HIS A 97 -6.68 -4.18 -17.47
CA HIS A 97 -5.42 -3.74 -18.10
C HIS A 97 -4.16 -3.83 -17.20
N GLY A 98 -4.21 -4.49 -16.04
CA GLY A 98 -2.99 -4.74 -15.25
C GLY A 98 -2.19 -3.48 -14.91
N ALA A 99 -2.85 -2.33 -14.79
CA ALA A 99 -2.26 -1.10 -14.32
C ALA A 99 -2.00 -1.25 -12.80
N HIS A 100 -0.83 -1.78 -12.46
CA HIS A 100 -0.23 -1.52 -11.17
C HIS A 100 -0.25 -0.01 -10.96
N THR A 101 -0.82 0.45 -9.85
CA THR A 101 -0.89 1.83 -9.33
C THR A 101 -0.33 2.87 -10.28
N THR A 102 -1.18 3.51 -11.11
CA THR A 102 -0.76 4.77 -11.77
C THR A 102 -0.75 5.86 -10.70
N VAL A 103 0.41 6.10 -10.10
CA VAL A 103 0.65 7.25 -9.26
C VAL A 103 0.73 8.47 -10.18
N VAL A 104 -0.36 9.25 -10.21
CA VAL A 104 -0.35 10.55 -10.87
C VAL A 104 0.21 11.55 -9.88
N ALA A 105 1.39 12.09 -10.16
CA ALA A 105 2.03 13.10 -9.32
C ALA A 105 1.98 14.46 -10.02
N HIS A 106 1.49 15.47 -9.31
CA HIS A 106 1.47 16.86 -9.76
C HIS A 106 2.76 17.56 -9.35
N VAL A 107 3.50 18.08 -10.33
CA VAL A 107 4.74 18.81 -10.10
C VAL A 107 4.56 20.25 -10.56
N ASP A 108 4.60 21.20 -9.63
CA ASP A 108 4.54 22.64 -9.95
C ASP A 108 5.93 23.17 -10.31
N LEU A 109 6.06 23.71 -11.52
CA LEU A 109 7.32 24.25 -12.04
C LEU A 109 7.63 25.67 -11.52
N ASP A 110 6.63 26.39 -11.00
CA ASP A 110 6.81 27.72 -10.44
C ASP A 110 7.22 27.61 -8.95
N ARG A 111 8.51 27.39 -8.73
CA ARG A 111 9.16 27.25 -7.42
C ARG A 111 8.94 28.50 -6.54
N HIS A 112 8.06 28.41 -5.55
CA HIS A 112 8.17 29.23 -4.34
C HIS A 112 8.91 28.42 -3.28
N ALA A 113 9.95 28.99 -2.68
CA ALA A 113 10.92 28.31 -1.82
C ALA A 113 10.34 27.59 -0.57
N ASP A 114 9.03 27.70 -0.33
CA ASP A 114 8.36 27.25 0.89
C ASP A 114 7.23 26.22 0.64
N LYS A 115 7.08 25.65 -0.57
CA LYS A 115 6.02 24.65 -0.86
C LYS A 115 6.58 23.34 -1.47
N PRO A 116 6.04 22.17 -1.07
CA PRO A 116 6.49 20.87 -1.55
C PRO A 116 6.26 20.69 -3.06
N VAL A 117 7.22 20.02 -3.71
CA VAL A 117 7.38 19.94 -5.17
C VAL A 117 6.42 18.92 -5.83
N ALA A 118 5.84 18.01 -5.04
CA ALA A 118 5.00 16.93 -5.56
C ALA A 118 3.81 16.61 -4.64
N ALA A 119 2.62 16.53 -5.24
CA ALA A 119 1.42 16.01 -4.58
C ALA A 119 0.84 14.83 -5.36
N LEU A 120 0.28 13.85 -4.65
CA LEU A 120 -0.50 12.80 -5.28
C LEU A 120 -1.80 13.39 -5.85
N HIS A 121 -2.24 12.88 -7.00
CA HIS A 121 -3.53 13.23 -7.57
C HIS A 121 -4.64 12.84 -6.57
N LEU A 122 -5.22 13.86 -5.93
CA LEU A 122 -6.20 13.75 -4.83
C LEU A 122 -5.64 13.27 -3.48
N GLY A 123 -4.34 13.42 -3.23
CA GLY A 123 -3.69 13.06 -1.96
C GLY A 123 -2.85 14.18 -1.37
N ALA A 124 -2.24 13.89 -0.21
CA ALA A 124 -1.33 14.82 0.46
C ALA A 124 -0.06 15.09 -0.37
N ALA A 125 0.60 16.20 -0.07
CA ALA A 125 1.94 16.44 -0.57
C ALA A 125 2.91 15.43 0.03
N LEU A 126 3.76 14.86 -0.81
CA LEU A 126 4.75 13.88 -0.38
C LEU A 126 6.04 14.60 0.04
N THR A 127 6.68 14.08 1.08
CA THR A 127 8.10 14.35 1.31
C THR A 127 8.94 13.77 0.17
N ASP A 128 10.18 14.26 0.01
CA ASP A 128 11.10 13.73 -0.99
C ASP A 128 11.45 12.25 -0.76
N GLU A 129 11.35 11.77 0.47
CA GLU A 129 11.56 10.37 0.81
C GLU A 129 10.39 9.50 0.38
N GLU A 130 9.15 9.86 0.75
CA GLU A 130 7.94 9.14 0.34
C GLU A 130 7.77 9.13 -1.18
N ARG A 131 8.09 10.25 -1.84
CA ARG A 131 8.11 10.36 -3.30
C ARG A 131 9.09 9.37 -3.91
N ARG A 132 10.34 9.30 -3.44
CA ARG A 132 11.34 8.34 -3.93
C ARG A 132 10.93 6.89 -3.65
N TYR A 133 10.38 6.63 -2.47
CA TYR A 133 9.87 5.31 -2.08
C TYR A 133 8.80 4.82 -3.05
N LEU A 134 7.76 5.63 -3.29
CA LEU A 134 6.67 5.29 -4.21
C LEU A 134 7.16 5.12 -5.65
N LEU A 135 8.09 5.96 -6.10
CA LEU A 135 8.61 5.92 -7.47
C LEU A 135 9.53 4.72 -7.76
N CYS A 136 9.95 3.95 -6.76
CA CYS A 136 10.75 2.74 -6.98
C CYS A 136 9.92 1.59 -7.61
N ASP A 137 8.64 1.44 -7.22
CA ASP A 137 7.80 0.28 -7.60
C ASP A 137 6.46 0.67 -8.25
N ALA A 138 6.13 1.98 -8.33
CA ALA A 138 4.87 2.43 -8.93
C ALA A 138 4.97 2.71 -10.45
N THR A 139 3.85 2.52 -11.15
CA THR A 139 3.64 3.13 -12.47
C THR A 139 3.43 4.62 -12.25
N CYS A 140 4.35 5.50 -12.65
CA CYS A 140 4.15 6.94 -12.44
C CYS A 140 3.76 7.64 -13.73
N GLU A 141 2.71 8.46 -13.67
CA GLU A 141 2.37 9.45 -14.67
C GLU A 141 2.56 10.84 -14.05
N VAL A 142 3.51 11.62 -14.56
CA VAL A 142 3.80 12.94 -13.99
C VAL A 142 3.00 13.99 -14.73
N TRP A 143 2.17 14.76 -14.02
CA TRP A 143 1.48 15.92 -14.57
C TRP A 143 2.27 17.17 -14.19
N PHE A 144 2.71 17.90 -15.19
CA PHE A 144 3.36 19.19 -15.01
C PHE A 144 2.28 20.25 -14.85
N GLU A 145 2.32 20.97 -13.75
CA GLU A 145 1.43 22.09 -13.49
C GLU A 145 2.21 23.39 -13.41
N ARG A 146 1.51 24.49 -13.72
CA ARG A 146 1.98 25.84 -13.47
C ARG A 146 0.87 26.57 -12.73
N ARG A 147 1.09 26.97 -11.48
CA ARG A 147 0.08 27.65 -10.64
C ARG A 147 -1.22 26.84 -10.54
N GLY A 148 -1.11 25.53 -10.35
CA GLY A 148 -2.25 24.60 -10.27
C GLY A 148 -3.02 24.40 -11.59
N THR A 149 -2.46 24.80 -12.72
CA THR A 149 -3.01 24.50 -14.06
C THR A 149 -2.15 23.44 -14.74
N PRO A 150 -2.69 22.26 -15.09
CA PRO A 150 -1.98 21.27 -15.89
C PRO A 150 -1.55 21.83 -17.24
N ILE A 151 -0.26 21.77 -17.53
CA ILE A 151 0.35 22.23 -18.79
C ILE A 151 0.90 21.09 -19.64
N GLY A 152 0.99 19.88 -19.10
CA GLY A 152 1.39 18.68 -19.83
C GLY A 152 1.53 17.45 -18.94
N ALA A 153 1.62 16.28 -19.56
CA ALA A 153 1.89 15.01 -18.87
C ALA A 153 3.18 14.38 -19.43
N GLY A 154 4.02 13.83 -18.54
CA GLY A 154 5.18 13.04 -18.87
C GLY A 154 4.83 11.63 -19.35
N ARG A 155 5.76 10.96 -20.03
CA ARG A 155 5.61 9.53 -20.37
C ARG A 155 5.58 8.69 -19.09
N THR A 156 4.71 7.70 -19.04
CA THR A 156 4.69 6.68 -17.99
C THR A 156 6.09 6.10 -17.80
N THR A 157 6.70 6.31 -16.64
CA THR A 157 8.08 5.85 -16.39
C THR A 157 8.13 4.37 -16.04
N ARG A 158 9.31 3.77 -16.30
CA ARG A 158 9.56 2.33 -16.35
C ARG A 158 9.23 1.64 -15.03
N THR A 159 8.29 0.71 -15.10
CA THR A 159 7.91 -0.20 -14.02
C THR A 159 8.88 -1.37 -13.91
N ILE A 160 9.09 -1.85 -12.67
CA ILE A 160 9.73 -3.15 -12.44
C ILE A 160 8.80 -4.22 -13.00
N SER A 161 9.20 -4.84 -14.11
CA SER A 161 8.35 -5.83 -14.78
C SER A 161 8.05 -7.02 -13.86
N ARG A 162 6.89 -7.67 -14.02
CA ARG A 162 6.55 -8.91 -13.31
C ARG A 162 7.59 -10.02 -13.44
N ARG A 163 8.36 -10.05 -14.54
CA ARG A 163 9.46 -11.01 -14.72
C ARG A 163 10.62 -10.70 -13.79
N LEU A 164 10.95 -9.42 -13.64
CA LEU A 164 12.03 -8.95 -12.79
C LEU A 164 11.65 -9.07 -11.31
N ARG A 165 10.39 -8.76 -10.96
CA ARG A 165 9.83 -8.98 -9.62
C ARG A 165 9.93 -10.45 -9.19
N ARG A 166 9.50 -11.39 -10.03
CA ARG A 166 9.65 -12.83 -9.73
C ARG A 166 11.09 -13.28 -9.59
N ALA A 167 12.00 -12.68 -10.38
CA ALA A 167 13.44 -12.96 -10.25
C ALA A 167 14.01 -12.42 -8.93
N LEU A 168 13.51 -11.28 -8.43
CA LEU A 168 13.86 -10.73 -7.13
C LEU A 168 13.33 -11.61 -5.99
N GLU A 169 12.06 -12.00 -6.03
CA GLU A 169 11.45 -12.89 -5.02
C GLU A 169 12.20 -14.23 -4.92
N TYR A 170 12.68 -14.77 -6.04
CA TYR A 170 13.51 -15.96 -6.06
C TYR A 170 14.91 -15.74 -5.45
N ARG A 171 15.54 -14.58 -5.72
CA ARG A 171 16.90 -14.26 -5.28
C ARG A 171 16.95 -13.88 -3.80
N ASP A 172 16.09 -12.96 -3.38
CA ASP A 172 16.14 -12.32 -2.08
C ASP A 172 15.42 -13.16 -1.02
N LYS A 173 14.33 -13.85 -1.39
CA LYS A 173 13.47 -14.73 -0.56
C LYS A 173 12.81 -14.08 0.66
N THR A 174 13.47 -13.11 1.27
CA THR A 174 13.05 -12.26 2.37
C THR A 174 13.52 -10.83 2.10
N CYS A 175 13.10 -9.88 2.93
CA CYS A 175 13.73 -8.56 3.00
C CYS A 175 15.25 -8.72 3.11
N VAL A 176 16.01 -7.92 2.35
CA VAL A 176 17.48 -7.97 2.37
C VAL A 176 18.10 -7.15 3.51
N VAL A 177 17.29 -6.38 4.26
CA VAL A 177 17.77 -5.63 5.42
C VAL A 177 18.26 -6.62 6.49
N PRO A 178 19.53 -6.52 6.94
CA PRO A 178 20.03 -7.40 7.98
C PRO A 178 19.14 -7.35 9.24
N GLY A 179 18.59 -8.49 9.65
CA GLY A 179 17.66 -8.56 10.78
C GLY A 179 16.18 -8.57 10.43
N CYS A 180 15.80 -8.33 9.17
CA CYS A 180 14.42 -8.35 8.74
C CYS A 180 14.04 -9.72 8.15
N GLY A 181 13.14 -10.45 8.81
CA GLY A 181 12.62 -11.75 8.36
C GLY A 181 11.37 -11.68 7.47
N ALA A 182 10.97 -10.49 7.01
CA ALA A 182 9.74 -10.32 6.25
C ALA A 182 9.81 -11.07 4.91
N THR A 183 8.80 -11.89 4.63
CA THR A 183 8.64 -12.66 3.37
C THR A 183 7.48 -12.15 2.51
N ARG A 184 6.66 -11.27 3.06
CA ARG A 184 5.45 -10.71 2.44
C ARG A 184 5.45 -9.19 2.62
N GLY A 185 4.67 -8.49 1.79
CA GLY A 185 4.62 -7.03 1.80
C GLY A 185 5.91 -6.34 1.33
N LEU A 186 6.84 -7.08 0.72
CA LEU A 186 8.13 -6.54 0.29
C LEU A 186 7.97 -5.66 -0.95
N HIS A 187 8.63 -4.51 -0.98
CA HIS A 187 8.69 -3.62 -2.13
C HIS A 187 10.02 -3.78 -2.87
N ALA A 188 9.98 -3.64 -4.20
CA ALA A 188 11.20 -3.70 -4.99
C ALA A 188 11.83 -2.29 -5.08
N HIS A 189 13.06 -2.18 -4.60
CA HIS A 189 13.79 -0.92 -4.50
C HIS A 189 15.03 -0.91 -5.37
N HIS A 190 15.31 0.23 -6.02
CA HIS A 190 16.58 0.42 -6.71
C HIS A 190 17.71 0.77 -5.74
N LEU A 191 18.86 0.13 -5.88
CA LEU A 191 20.08 0.46 -5.14
C LEU A 191 20.62 1.83 -5.56
N VAL A 192 20.77 2.05 -6.87
CA VAL A 192 20.90 3.37 -7.47
C VAL A 192 19.52 3.76 -7.96
N HIS A 193 18.93 4.78 -7.32
CA HIS A 193 17.59 5.26 -7.66
C HIS A 193 17.48 5.60 -9.17
N TRP A 194 16.33 5.29 -9.78
CA TRP A 194 16.14 5.49 -11.21
C TRP A 194 16.24 6.96 -11.63
N GLU A 195 15.81 7.90 -10.78
CA GLU A 195 15.96 9.35 -11.03
C GLU A 195 17.43 9.78 -11.12
N ASN A 196 18.31 9.02 -10.47
CA ASN A 196 19.74 9.22 -10.52
C ASN A 196 20.39 8.43 -11.68
N GLY A 197 19.59 7.94 -12.63
CA GLY A 197 20.05 7.17 -13.79
C GLY A 197 20.19 5.66 -13.53
N GLY A 198 19.69 5.14 -12.41
CA GLY A 198 19.72 3.72 -12.09
C GLY A 198 18.98 2.84 -13.10
N ALA A 199 19.60 1.73 -13.52
CA ALA A 199 18.99 0.78 -14.43
C ALA A 199 17.88 -0.04 -13.73
N THR A 200 16.81 -0.38 -14.46
CA THR A 200 15.76 -1.29 -13.97
C THR A 200 16.15 -2.73 -14.31
N GLU A 201 17.16 -3.23 -13.61
CA GLU A 201 17.76 -4.55 -13.82
C GLU A 201 17.96 -5.27 -12.48
N LEU A 202 18.04 -6.60 -12.51
CA LEU A 202 18.05 -7.42 -11.31
C LEU A 202 19.20 -7.05 -10.37
N SER A 203 20.38 -6.74 -10.92
CA SER A 203 21.57 -6.33 -10.18
C SER A 203 21.42 -5.00 -9.42
N ASN A 204 20.53 -4.12 -9.87
CA ASN A 204 20.29 -2.81 -9.29
C ASN A 204 19.00 -2.76 -8.46
N LEU A 205 18.35 -3.90 -8.22
CA LEU A 205 17.11 -3.98 -7.46
C LEU A 205 17.27 -4.90 -6.25
N VAL A 206 16.50 -4.65 -5.20
CA VAL A 206 16.41 -5.48 -3.98
C VAL A 206 14.98 -5.48 -3.41
N LEU A 207 14.62 -6.51 -2.66
CA LEU A 207 13.40 -6.54 -1.86
C LEU A 207 13.63 -5.99 -0.44
N LEU A 208 12.87 -4.96 -0.07
CA LEU A 208 12.84 -4.38 1.28
C LEU A 208 11.45 -4.50 1.89
#